data_AF-A0A3C0EVG7-F1
#
_entry.id   AF-A0A3C0EVG7-F1
#
_cell.length_a   1.000
_cell.length_b   1.000
_cell.length_c   1.000
_cell.angle_alpha   90.00
_cell.angle_beta   90.00
_cell.angle_gamma   90.00
#
_symmetry.space_group_name_H-M   'P 1'
#
loop_
_entity.id
_entity.type
_entity.pdbx_description
1 polymer ?
#
loop_
_entity_poly.entity_id
_entity_poly.type
_entity_poly.pdbx_seq_one_letter_code
_entity_poly.pdbx_strand_id
1 'polypeptide(L)'
;CDDVICAIGQDNSFPWIEKETGIEFDKWELPILDKQTYQSTHKKVFFGGDAALGPDNIITAVAHAHEAALSIRLLCDNQDISVRPDPHTTLDSQKMGIHQWSYDNDISNDERYIVPHAAKEKTLKDLNMEVELGFDPELALAETMRCLNCDIQTVFTDQLCIECDACVDICPTDCITFTKNGEENELRQRLMAPAEDLDQDIYVSDVLTTGRIMAKTEDLCLHCGLCAERCPTNAWDMRKYLFDTAKAVD
;
A
#
# COMPACT_ATOMS: atom_id res chain seq x y z
N CYS A 1 -3.06 27.45 -33.38
CA CYS A 1 -3.99 27.03 -32.32
C CYS A 1 -5.33 27.60 -32.73
N ASP A 2 -6.22 26.74 -33.22
CA ASP A 2 -7.49 27.13 -33.86
C ASP A 2 -8.69 26.92 -32.93
N ASP A 3 -8.49 26.17 -31.84
CA ASP A 3 -9.47 25.92 -30.80
C ASP A 3 -8.95 26.38 -29.42
N VAL A 4 -9.88 26.82 -28.57
CA VAL A 4 -9.63 27.20 -27.18
C VAL A 4 -10.57 26.40 -26.29
N ILE A 5 -10.00 25.58 -25.42
CA ILE A 5 -10.75 24.86 -24.38
C ILE A 5 -10.54 25.58 -23.06
N CYS A 6 -11.59 26.22 -22.55
CA CYS A 6 -11.56 26.83 -21.23
C CYS A 6 -11.74 25.75 -20.16
N ALA A 7 -10.66 25.40 -19.45
CA ALA A 7 -10.72 24.58 -18.25
C ALA A 7 -11.31 25.41 -17.10
N ILE A 8 -12.63 25.38 -16.96
CA ILE A 8 -13.33 26.03 -15.85
C ILE A 8 -13.21 25.19 -14.59
N GLY A 9 -12.99 25.84 -13.45
CA GLY A 9 -13.01 25.20 -12.14
C GLY A 9 -14.43 24.88 -11.66
N GLN A 10 -14.52 24.34 -10.45
CA GLN A 10 -15.77 24.06 -9.76
C GLN A 10 -15.87 24.91 -8.50
N ASP A 11 -17.06 25.43 -8.22
CA ASP A 11 -17.39 26.10 -6.97
C ASP A 11 -18.44 25.28 -6.22
N ASN A 12 -18.34 25.25 -4.90
CA ASN A 12 -19.36 24.62 -4.07
C ASN A 12 -20.61 25.49 -3.99
N SER A 13 -21.78 24.84 -3.94
CA SER A 13 -23.05 25.55 -3.87
C SER A 13 -24.02 24.80 -2.98
N PHE A 14 -24.44 25.44 -1.89
CA PHE A 14 -25.37 24.89 -0.91
C PHE A 14 -26.63 25.75 -0.72
N PRO A 15 -27.39 26.08 -1.79
CA PRO A 15 -28.53 27.01 -1.72
C PRO A 15 -29.68 26.52 -0.83
N TRP A 16 -29.68 25.23 -0.47
CA TRP A 16 -30.68 24.60 0.40
C TRP A 16 -30.28 24.59 1.88
N ILE A 17 -29.04 24.95 2.25
CA ILE A 17 -28.61 25.02 3.63
C ILE A 17 -28.92 26.41 4.18
N GLU A 18 -29.93 26.50 5.04
CA GLU A 18 -30.30 27.73 5.73
C GLU A 18 -29.21 28.16 6.72
N LYS A 19 -29.00 29.48 6.89
CA LYS A 19 -27.93 30.02 7.75
C LYS A 19 -28.16 29.72 9.24
N GLU A 20 -29.40 29.45 9.60
CA GLU A 20 -29.86 29.15 10.95
C GLU A 20 -29.58 27.69 11.37
N THR A 21 -29.06 26.85 10.46
CA THR A 21 -28.74 25.44 10.71
C THR A 21 -27.55 25.24 11.66
N GLY A 22 -26.77 26.29 11.95
CA GLY A 22 -25.58 26.22 12.80
C GLY A 22 -24.34 25.65 12.09
N ILE A 23 -24.37 25.58 10.76
CA ILE A 23 -23.23 25.23 9.90
C ILE A 23 -22.53 26.52 9.47
N GLU A 24 -21.26 26.67 9.81
CA GLU A 24 -20.43 27.79 9.38
C GLU A 24 -19.70 27.45 8.08
N PHE A 25 -19.67 28.41 7.17
CA PHE A 25 -18.95 28.31 5.90
C PHE A 25 -17.82 29.34 5.87
N ASP A 26 -16.72 28.99 5.21
CA ASP A 26 -15.59 29.89 5.02
C ASP A 26 -15.83 30.89 3.86
N LYS A 27 -14.80 31.67 3.53
CA LYS A 27 -14.85 32.68 2.46
C LYS A 27 -15.05 32.11 1.04
N TRP A 28 -14.88 30.80 0.86
CA TRP A 28 -15.04 30.07 -0.39
C TRP A 28 -16.34 29.25 -0.43
N GLU A 29 -17.27 29.54 0.49
CA GLU A 29 -18.52 28.79 0.65
C GLU A 29 -18.32 27.30 0.95
N LEU A 30 -17.15 26.94 1.51
CA LEU A 30 -16.86 25.60 2.01
C LEU A 30 -17.26 25.47 3.47
N PRO A 31 -17.88 24.36 3.89
CA PRO A 31 -18.20 24.16 5.30
C PRO A 31 -16.91 24.09 6.13
N ILE A 32 -16.91 24.69 7.32
CA ILE A 32 -15.79 24.55 8.26
C ILE A 32 -15.91 23.17 8.91
N LEU A 33 -14.95 22.30 8.60
CA LEU A 33 -14.92 20.92 9.06
C LEU A 33 -13.70 20.62 9.92
N ASP A 34 -13.85 19.63 10.80
CA ASP A 34 -12.71 18.90 11.34
C ASP A 34 -12.09 18.00 10.25
N LYS A 35 -10.77 18.12 10.05
CA LYS A 35 -10.06 17.47 8.94
C LYS A 35 -9.99 15.95 9.03
N GLN A 36 -10.16 15.38 10.22
CA GLN A 36 -10.07 13.95 10.43
C GLN A 36 -11.47 13.32 10.42
N THR A 37 -12.44 13.95 11.07
CA THR A 37 -13.79 13.41 11.28
C THR A 37 -14.79 13.87 10.24
N TYR A 38 -14.48 14.90 9.45
CA TYR A 38 -15.37 15.54 8.48
C TYR A 38 -16.67 16.07 9.10
N GLN A 39 -16.66 16.30 10.42
CA GLN A 39 -17.77 16.89 11.15
C GLN A 39 -17.78 18.40 10.93
N SER A 40 -18.95 18.94 10.60
CA SER A 40 -19.15 20.40 10.53
C SER A 40 -19.28 21.03 11.92
N THR A 41 -19.37 22.36 11.97
CA THR A 41 -19.70 23.08 13.22
C THR A 41 -21.02 22.62 13.85
N HIS A 42 -21.95 22.06 13.06
CA HIS A 42 -23.11 21.36 13.58
C HIS A 42 -22.77 19.88 13.84
N LYS A 43 -22.73 19.48 15.12
CA LYS A 43 -22.26 18.15 15.59
C LYS A 43 -22.96 16.91 14.98
N LYS A 44 -24.10 17.08 14.33
CA LYS A 44 -24.85 15.97 13.68
C LYS A 44 -24.77 15.98 12.16
N VAL A 45 -24.02 16.90 11.56
CA VAL A 45 -23.90 17.05 10.11
C VAL A 45 -22.45 16.87 9.71
N PHE A 46 -22.25 16.01 8.73
CA PHE A 46 -20.95 15.62 8.17
C PHE A 46 -20.98 15.86 6.66
N PHE A 47 -19.81 16.08 6.08
CA PHE A 47 -19.65 16.32 4.65
C PHE A 47 -18.65 15.32 4.05
N GLY A 48 -18.80 15.00 2.77
CA GLY A 48 -17.89 14.13 2.03
C GLY A 48 -17.76 14.56 0.57
N GLY A 49 -16.73 14.08 -0.11
CA GLY A 49 -16.44 14.46 -1.50
C GLY A 49 -16.05 15.93 -1.66
N ASP A 50 -16.35 16.49 -2.83
CA ASP A 50 -16.04 17.89 -3.18
C ASP A 50 -16.73 18.90 -2.25
N ALA A 51 -17.90 18.51 -1.71
CA ALA A 51 -18.66 19.30 -0.76
C ALA A 51 -17.96 19.49 0.59
N ALA A 52 -16.94 18.67 0.90
CA ALA A 52 -16.23 18.74 2.17
C ALA A 52 -15.05 19.72 2.13
N LEU A 53 -14.11 19.50 1.21
CA LEU A 53 -12.83 20.22 1.16
C LEU A 53 -12.56 20.93 -0.17
N GLY A 54 -13.53 20.90 -1.09
CA GLY A 54 -13.40 21.45 -2.44
C GLY A 54 -13.11 20.38 -3.48
N PRO A 55 -13.09 20.77 -4.77
CA PRO A 55 -12.90 19.84 -5.88
C PRO A 55 -11.53 19.17 -5.82
N ASP A 56 -11.53 17.85 -5.82
CA ASP A 56 -10.32 17.03 -5.94
C ASP A 56 -10.62 15.82 -6.86
N ASN A 57 -9.65 14.93 -7.01
CA ASN A 57 -9.81 13.70 -7.74
C ASN A 57 -10.84 12.76 -7.07
N ILE A 58 -11.44 11.89 -7.88
CA ILE A 58 -12.49 10.96 -7.45
C ILE A 58 -12.02 10.03 -6.32
N ILE A 59 -10.73 9.70 -6.25
CA ILE A 59 -10.18 8.81 -5.23
C ILE A 59 -10.24 9.50 -3.87
N THR A 60 -9.82 10.76 -3.79
CA THR A 60 -9.93 11.56 -2.57
C THR A 60 -11.40 11.72 -2.14
N ALA A 61 -12.30 11.97 -3.09
CA ALA A 61 -13.73 12.12 -2.79
C ALA A 61 -14.35 10.85 -2.17
N VAL A 62 -13.99 9.67 -2.68
CA VAL A 62 -14.40 8.38 -2.13
C VAL A 62 -13.80 8.15 -0.74
N ALA A 63 -12.52 8.47 -0.55
CA ALA A 63 -11.87 8.38 0.77
C ALA A 63 -12.59 9.25 1.82
N HIS A 64 -12.93 10.51 1.48
CA HIS A 64 -13.71 11.39 2.35
C HIS A 64 -15.05 10.78 2.75
N ALA A 65 -15.74 10.13 1.80
CA ALA A 65 -17.03 9.53 2.06
C ALA A 65 -16.92 8.37 3.07
N HIS A 66 -15.87 7.54 2.98
CA HIS A 66 -15.62 6.46 3.95
C HIS A 66 -15.32 7.02 5.34
N GLU A 67 -14.48 8.04 5.43
CA GLU A 67 -14.11 8.69 6.69
C GLU A 67 -15.31 9.39 7.35
N ALA A 68 -16.17 10.05 6.57
CA ALA A 68 -17.39 10.67 7.07
C ALA A 68 -18.41 9.62 7.52
N ALA A 69 -18.56 8.52 6.77
CA ALA A 69 -19.44 7.40 7.14
C ALA A 69 -19.00 6.76 8.47
N LEU A 70 -17.69 6.62 8.70
CA LEU A 70 -17.14 6.13 9.95
C LEU A 70 -17.50 7.05 11.12
N SER A 71 -17.37 8.37 10.95
CA SER A 71 -17.77 9.35 11.97
C SER A 71 -19.27 9.30 12.27
N ILE A 72 -20.11 9.16 11.24
CA ILE A 72 -21.56 9.00 11.40
C ILE A 72 -21.86 7.75 12.23
N ARG A 73 -21.18 6.63 11.92
CA ARG A 73 -21.35 5.37 12.64
C ARG A 73 -20.98 5.50 14.11
N LEU A 74 -19.79 6.04 14.41
CA LEU A 74 -19.31 6.25 15.78
C LEU A 74 -20.27 7.14 16.57
N LEU A 75 -20.81 8.20 15.94
CA LEU A 75 -21.81 9.07 16.56
C LEU A 75 -23.11 8.32 16.87
N CYS A 76 -23.61 7.50 15.94
CA CYS A 76 -24.81 6.69 16.14
C CYS A 76 -24.66 5.67 17.28
N ASP A 77 -23.45 5.13 17.46
CA ASP A 77 -23.12 4.17 18.52
C ASP A 77 -22.78 4.85 19.87
N ASN A 78 -22.89 6.18 19.97
CA ASN A 78 -22.48 7.00 21.12
C ASN A 78 -21.00 6.82 21.51
N GLN A 79 -20.14 6.61 20.52
CA GLN A 79 -18.69 6.54 20.69
C GLN A 79 -18.04 7.89 20.39
N ASP A 80 -16.78 8.05 20.82
CA ASP A 80 -16.00 9.24 20.49
C ASP A 80 -15.55 9.19 19.03
N ILE A 81 -16.02 10.15 18.22
CA ILE A 81 -15.71 10.25 16.79
C ILE A 81 -14.22 10.51 16.49
N SER A 82 -13.49 11.05 17.47
CA SER A 82 -12.06 11.34 17.34
C SER A 82 -11.18 10.11 17.54
N VAL A 83 -11.72 9.05 18.17
CA VAL A 83 -11.04 7.78 18.35
C VAL A 83 -11.35 6.89 17.15
N ARG A 84 -10.49 6.98 16.13
CA ARG A 84 -10.58 6.14 14.94
C ARG A 84 -10.20 4.70 15.28
N PRO A 85 -11.00 3.69 14.88
CA PRO A 85 -10.55 2.31 14.95
C PRO A 85 -9.33 2.10 14.04
N ASP A 86 -8.39 1.30 14.52
CA ASP A 86 -7.23 0.90 13.74
C ASP A 86 -7.68 0.07 12.51
N PRO A 87 -6.97 0.16 11.39
CA PRO A 87 -7.20 -0.72 10.25
C PRO A 87 -7.02 -2.18 10.68
N HIS A 88 -7.86 -3.06 10.15
CA HIS A 88 -7.69 -4.48 10.37
C HIS A 88 -6.51 -4.96 9.54
N THR A 89 -5.52 -5.55 10.22
CA THR A 89 -4.38 -6.15 9.56
C THR A 89 -4.25 -7.59 9.97
N THR A 90 -3.96 -8.46 9.00
CA THR A 90 -3.59 -9.85 9.27
C THR A 90 -2.26 -10.17 8.64
N LEU A 91 -1.56 -11.13 9.26
CA LEU A 91 -0.30 -11.64 8.77
C LEU A 91 -0.32 -13.16 8.92
N ASP A 92 -0.90 -13.82 7.94
CA ASP A 92 -1.19 -15.24 7.98
C ASP A 92 -0.14 -16.03 7.20
N SER A 93 0.31 -17.15 7.76
CA SER A 93 1.28 -18.03 7.09
C SER A 93 0.68 -18.52 5.77
N GLN A 94 1.41 -18.25 4.69
CA GLN A 94 1.07 -18.61 3.33
C GLN A 94 2.20 -19.48 2.81
N LYS A 95 1.98 -20.80 2.79
CA LYS A 95 2.97 -21.69 2.19
C LYS A 95 3.03 -21.44 0.68
N MET A 96 4.14 -20.87 0.26
CA MET A 96 4.46 -20.70 -1.14
C MET A 96 5.30 -21.89 -1.57
N GLY A 97 4.66 -22.90 -2.17
CA GLY A 97 5.41 -24.01 -2.76
C GLY A 97 6.16 -23.54 -4.01
N ILE A 98 7.37 -24.05 -4.25
CA ILE A 98 8.24 -23.71 -5.41
C ILE A 98 7.52 -23.86 -6.78
N HIS A 99 6.44 -24.64 -6.84
CA HIS A 99 5.62 -24.84 -8.03
C HIS A 99 4.38 -23.93 -8.13
N GLN A 100 4.23 -22.96 -7.23
CA GLN A 100 3.18 -21.95 -7.36
C GLN A 100 3.59 -20.90 -8.39
N TRP A 101 2.60 -20.48 -9.18
CA TRP A 101 2.73 -19.47 -10.23
C TRP A 101 3.38 -18.16 -9.74
N SER A 102 3.18 -17.81 -8.47
CA SER A 102 3.82 -16.68 -7.81
C SER A 102 5.36 -16.71 -7.84
N TYR A 103 5.98 -17.86 -8.14
CA TYR A 103 7.42 -18.01 -8.36
C TYR A 103 7.87 -18.07 -9.82
N ASP A 104 6.94 -18.17 -10.77
CA ASP A 104 7.28 -18.12 -12.19
C ASP A 104 7.45 -16.66 -12.67
N ASN A 105 7.23 -15.69 -11.79
CA ASN A 105 7.38 -14.27 -12.09
C ASN A 105 8.85 -13.91 -12.32
N ASP A 106 9.10 -13.18 -13.41
CA ASP A 106 10.43 -12.64 -13.70
C ASP A 106 10.52 -11.20 -13.19
N ILE A 107 11.63 -10.88 -12.54
CA ILE A 107 11.90 -9.54 -12.05
C ILE A 107 12.54 -8.77 -13.21
N SER A 108 11.67 -8.20 -14.05
CA SER A 108 12.09 -7.40 -15.20
C SER A 108 12.28 -5.94 -14.83
N ASN A 109 13.44 -5.39 -15.20
CA ASN A 109 13.75 -3.96 -15.14
C ASN A 109 13.16 -3.16 -16.30
N ASP A 110 12.28 -3.76 -17.10
CA ASP A 110 11.61 -3.07 -18.20
C ASP A 110 10.79 -1.88 -17.67
N GLU A 111 10.68 -0.82 -18.49
CA GLU A 111 9.75 0.26 -18.16
C GLU A 111 8.30 -0.23 -18.23
N ARG A 112 7.41 0.47 -17.52
CA ARG A 112 5.98 0.18 -17.58
C ARG A 112 5.47 0.44 -19.01
N TYR A 113 4.86 -0.58 -19.63
CA TYR A 113 4.28 -0.43 -20.95
C TYR A 113 3.06 0.51 -20.88
N ILE A 114 2.97 1.41 -21.86
CA ILE A 114 1.85 2.36 -21.96
C ILE A 114 0.62 1.61 -22.47
N VAL A 115 -0.51 1.79 -21.80
CA VAL A 115 -1.79 1.22 -22.23
C VAL A 115 -2.13 1.75 -23.63
N PRO A 116 -2.37 0.87 -24.61
CA PRO A 116 -2.76 1.28 -25.96
C PRO A 116 -4.00 2.17 -25.95
N HIS A 117 -3.94 3.29 -26.68
CA HIS A 117 -5.06 4.20 -26.84
C HIS A 117 -5.65 4.13 -28.25
N ALA A 118 -6.96 4.31 -28.35
CA ALA A 118 -7.63 4.50 -29.63
C ALA A 118 -7.15 5.78 -30.33
N ALA A 119 -7.15 5.74 -31.66
CA ALA A 119 -6.73 6.88 -32.48
C ALA A 119 -7.64 8.10 -32.24
N LYS A 120 -7.01 9.26 -31.98
CA LYS A 120 -7.72 10.50 -31.63
C LYS A 120 -8.74 10.93 -32.69
N GLU A 121 -8.45 10.67 -33.97
CA GLU A 121 -9.34 11.02 -35.09
C GLU A 121 -10.69 10.28 -35.04
N LYS A 122 -10.73 9.11 -34.37
CA LYS A 122 -11.93 8.31 -34.16
C LYS A 122 -12.63 8.70 -32.85
N THR A 123 -11.89 8.79 -31.74
CA THR A 123 -12.47 9.10 -30.42
C THR A 123 -13.08 10.50 -30.36
N LEU A 124 -12.53 11.48 -31.09
CA LEU A 124 -13.12 12.82 -31.18
C LEU A 124 -14.44 12.88 -31.95
N LYS A 125 -14.79 11.84 -32.72
CA LYS A 125 -16.02 11.77 -33.53
C LYS A 125 -17.09 10.87 -32.94
N ASP A 126 -16.73 10.03 -31.97
CA ASP A 126 -17.62 9.07 -31.32
C ASP A 126 -17.42 9.10 -29.81
N LEU A 127 -18.38 9.71 -29.11
CA LEU A 127 -18.38 9.83 -27.65
C LEU A 127 -18.52 8.50 -26.92
N ASN A 128 -19.03 7.45 -27.60
CA ASN A 128 -19.18 6.14 -26.98
C ASN A 128 -17.95 5.23 -27.18
N MET A 129 -16.95 5.70 -27.92
CA MET A 129 -15.74 4.93 -28.17
C MET A 129 -14.80 4.99 -26.96
N GLU A 130 -14.39 3.82 -26.47
CA GLU A 130 -13.40 3.73 -25.40
C GLU A 130 -12.03 4.26 -25.88
N VAL A 131 -11.40 5.07 -25.03
CA VAL A 131 -10.09 5.67 -25.32
C VAL A 131 -8.95 4.72 -24.95
N GLU A 132 -9.01 4.12 -23.75
CA GLU A 132 -8.06 3.11 -23.31
C GLU A 132 -8.52 1.75 -23.83
N LEU A 133 -7.73 1.12 -24.70
CA LEU A 133 -8.07 -0.16 -25.33
C LEU A 133 -7.62 -1.37 -24.49
N GLY A 134 -6.90 -1.14 -23.40
CA GLY A 134 -6.27 -2.18 -22.61
C GLY A 134 -5.10 -2.86 -23.33
N PHE A 135 -4.46 -3.80 -22.64
CA PHE A 135 -3.46 -4.67 -23.24
C PHE A 135 -4.13 -5.84 -23.97
N ASP A 136 -3.50 -6.32 -25.04
CA ASP A 136 -3.86 -7.61 -25.60
C ASP A 136 -3.56 -8.73 -24.59
N PRO A 137 -4.17 -9.92 -24.74
CA PRO A 137 -4.00 -11.00 -23.76
C PRO A 137 -2.56 -11.46 -23.54
N GLU A 138 -1.69 -11.39 -24.55
CA GLU A 138 -0.29 -11.82 -24.43
C GLU A 138 0.51 -10.82 -23.60
N LEU A 139 0.38 -9.52 -23.91
CA LEU A 139 1.02 -8.46 -23.15
C LEU A 139 0.45 -8.38 -21.72
N ALA A 140 -0.86 -8.54 -21.55
CA ALA A 140 -1.49 -8.56 -20.23
C ALA A 140 -0.92 -9.69 -19.36
N LEU A 141 -0.77 -10.90 -19.92
CA LEU A 141 -0.15 -12.01 -19.21
C LEU A 141 1.30 -11.68 -18.86
N ALA A 142 2.09 -11.20 -19.82
CA ALA A 142 3.49 -10.82 -19.58
C ALA A 142 3.62 -9.77 -18.47
N GLU A 143 2.76 -8.75 -18.43
CA GLU A 143 2.76 -7.75 -17.37
C GLU A 143 2.36 -8.34 -16.00
N THR A 144 1.44 -9.31 -15.94
CA THR A 144 1.12 -9.99 -14.67
C THR A 144 2.27 -10.85 -14.15
N MET A 145 3.11 -11.40 -15.03
CA MET A 145 4.33 -12.15 -14.66
C MET A 145 5.43 -11.28 -14.05
N ARG A 146 5.24 -9.96 -13.95
CA ARG A 146 6.20 -9.03 -13.34
C ARG A 146 5.84 -8.67 -11.89
N CYS A 147 4.79 -9.29 -11.34
CA CYS A 147 4.34 -9.01 -9.97
C CYS A 147 5.43 -9.38 -8.96
N LEU A 148 5.83 -8.42 -8.11
CA LEU A 148 6.84 -8.60 -7.06
C LEU A 148 6.31 -9.31 -5.81
N ASN A 149 5.03 -9.71 -5.76
CA ASN A 149 4.38 -10.33 -4.60
C ASN A 149 4.58 -9.53 -3.30
N CYS A 150 4.45 -8.20 -3.36
CA CYS A 150 4.68 -7.31 -2.22
C CYS A 150 3.69 -7.53 -1.06
N ASP A 151 2.60 -8.27 -1.28
CA ASP A 151 1.67 -8.72 -0.23
C ASP A 151 2.22 -9.91 0.58
N ILE A 152 3.33 -10.52 0.19
CA ILE A 152 3.98 -11.61 0.93
C ILE A 152 5.24 -11.09 1.63
N GLN A 153 5.26 -11.23 2.95
CA GLN A 153 6.34 -10.78 3.82
C GLN A 153 7.18 -11.96 4.31
N THR A 154 8.51 -11.80 4.29
CA THR A 154 9.43 -12.78 4.89
C THR A 154 9.53 -12.54 6.39
N VAL A 155 9.09 -13.49 7.20
CA VAL A 155 9.11 -13.36 8.66
C VAL A 155 10.10 -14.35 9.25
N PHE A 156 11.02 -13.85 10.07
CA PHE A 156 11.98 -14.67 10.80
C PHE A 156 11.60 -14.78 12.28
N THR A 157 11.59 -16.01 12.80
CA THR A 157 11.38 -16.33 14.21
C THR A 157 12.68 -16.88 14.79
N ASP A 158 13.41 -16.02 15.50
CA ASP A 158 14.70 -16.26 16.13
C ASP A 158 14.71 -17.51 17.03
N GLN A 159 13.65 -17.70 17.83
CA GLN A 159 13.53 -18.81 18.79
C GLN A 159 13.49 -20.20 18.14
N LEU A 160 13.11 -20.28 16.86
CA LEU A 160 13.06 -21.53 16.10
C LEU A 160 14.35 -21.78 15.33
N CYS A 161 15.25 -20.79 15.24
CA CYS A 161 16.45 -20.89 14.44
C CYS A 161 17.51 -21.75 15.15
N ILE A 162 18.01 -22.76 14.43
CA ILE A 162 19.12 -23.62 14.88
C ILE A 162 20.46 -23.25 14.21
N GLU A 163 20.49 -22.13 13.48
CA GLU A 163 21.71 -21.61 12.84
C GLU A 163 22.40 -22.61 11.90
N CYS A 164 21.60 -23.33 11.10
CA CYS A 164 22.09 -24.33 10.13
C CYS A 164 22.61 -23.74 8.81
N ASP A 165 22.53 -22.41 8.63
CA ASP A 165 22.92 -21.64 7.44
C ASP A 165 22.24 -22.05 6.11
N ALA A 166 21.24 -22.92 6.14
CA ALA A 166 20.57 -23.39 4.92
C ALA A 166 19.80 -22.27 4.17
N CYS A 167 19.31 -21.26 4.88
CA CYS A 167 18.65 -20.09 4.28
C CYS A 167 19.65 -19.10 3.64
N VAL A 168 20.89 -19.08 4.12
CA VAL A 168 21.99 -18.29 3.55
C VAL A 168 22.41 -18.93 2.23
N ASP A 169 22.65 -20.24 2.24
CA ASP A 169 23.10 -21.02 1.06
C ASP A 169 22.12 -21.00 -0.12
N ILE A 170 20.80 -20.98 0.15
CA ILE A 170 19.78 -21.00 -0.91
C ILE A 170 19.41 -19.60 -1.42
N CYS A 171 19.90 -18.53 -0.78
CA CYS A 171 19.51 -17.17 -1.15
C CYS A 171 20.16 -16.76 -2.48
N PRO A 172 19.39 -16.44 -3.54
CA PRO A 172 19.96 -16.10 -4.84
C PRO A 172 20.68 -14.74 -4.87
N THR A 173 20.41 -13.88 -3.89
CA THR A 173 20.96 -12.52 -3.80
C THR A 173 21.92 -12.32 -2.63
N ASP A 174 22.25 -13.39 -1.89
CA ASP A 174 23.15 -13.34 -0.73
C ASP A 174 22.73 -12.33 0.36
N CYS A 175 21.43 -11.99 0.43
CA CYS A 175 20.92 -10.94 1.30
C CYS A 175 20.79 -11.33 2.79
N ILE A 176 21.00 -12.60 3.16
CA ILE A 176 20.85 -13.09 4.55
C ILE A 176 22.23 -13.41 5.12
N THR A 177 22.58 -12.86 6.29
CA THR A 177 23.87 -13.09 6.94
C THR A 177 23.69 -13.38 8.44
N PHE A 178 24.31 -14.43 8.96
CA PHE A 178 24.44 -14.66 10.41
C PHE A 178 25.78 -14.12 10.92
N THR A 179 25.76 -13.08 11.76
CA THR A 179 26.97 -12.39 12.22
C THR A 179 26.85 -11.89 13.66
N LYS A 180 27.93 -11.37 14.24
CA LYS A 180 27.87 -10.68 15.54
C LYS A 180 27.18 -9.33 15.37
N ASN A 181 26.30 -9.01 16.32
CA ASN A 181 25.66 -7.70 16.38
C ASN A 181 26.70 -6.58 16.59
N GLY A 182 26.37 -5.36 16.19
CA GLY A 182 27.25 -4.19 16.28
C GLY A 182 26.56 -2.95 15.75
N GLU A 183 27.29 -1.84 15.72
CA GLU A 183 26.81 -0.58 15.13
C GLU A 183 26.42 -0.78 13.66
N GLU A 184 25.34 -0.15 13.22
CA GLU A 184 24.74 -0.40 11.91
C GLU A 184 25.71 -0.13 10.76
N ASN A 185 26.47 0.98 10.81
CA ASN A 185 27.47 1.31 9.79
C ASN A 185 28.54 0.22 9.63
N GLU A 186 28.93 -0.43 10.74
CA GLU A 186 29.87 -1.55 10.70
C GLU A 186 29.19 -2.87 10.30
N LEU A 187 27.91 -3.04 10.65
CA LEU A 187 27.11 -4.20 10.26
C LEU A 187 26.94 -4.26 8.75
N ARG A 188 26.54 -3.14 8.10
CA ARG A 188 26.31 -3.02 6.65
C ARG A 188 27.51 -3.49 5.80
N GLN A 189 28.72 -3.23 6.27
CA GLN A 189 29.97 -3.61 5.59
C GLN A 189 30.37 -5.08 5.78
N ARG A 190 29.77 -5.78 6.77
CA ARG A 190 30.10 -7.18 7.11
C ARG A 190 29.06 -8.17 6.60
N LEU A 191 27.96 -7.70 6.02
CA LEU A 191 26.97 -8.56 5.36
C LEU A 191 27.58 -9.20 4.12
N MET A 192 27.12 -10.40 3.73
CA MET A 192 27.62 -11.07 2.52
C MET A 192 27.41 -10.21 1.27
N ALA A 193 26.21 -9.65 1.14
CA ALA A 193 25.92 -8.58 0.19
C ALA A 193 25.89 -7.23 0.94
N PRO A 194 26.78 -6.28 0.61
CA PRO A 194 26.82 -4.97 1.27
C PRO A 194 25.48 -4.23 1.14
N ALA A 195 24.96 -3.74 2.26
CA ALA A 195 23.75 -2.92 2.29
C ALA A 195 24.12 -1.43 2.07
N GLU A 196 24.29 -1.06 0.81
CA GLU A 196 24.73 0.29 0.39
C GLU A 196 23.62 1.34 0.47
N ASP A 197 22.36 0.93 0.37
CA ASP A 197 21.20 1.81 0.48
C ASP A 197 20.91 2.17 1.95
N LEU A 198 21.09 3.44 2.29
CA LEU A 198 20.87 3.97 3.64
C LEU A 198 19.42 4.39 3.89
N ASP A 199 18.60 4.52 2.83
CA ASP A 199 17.18 4.82 2.96
C ASP A 199 16.38 3.57 3.35
N GLN A 200 16.98 2.38 3.22
CA GLN A 200 16.41 1.10 3.60
C GLN A 200 17.05 0.52 4.87
N ASP A 201 16.20 0.20 5.86
CA ASP A 201 16.63 -0.44 7.10
C ASP A 201 17.06 -1.91 6.86
N ILE A 202 18.05 -2.36 7.64
CA ILE A 202 18.44 -3.78 7.68
C ILE A 202 17.46 -4.52 8.59
N TYR A 203 16.90 -5.63 8.12
CA TYR A 203 16.07 -6.48 8.96
C TYR A 203 16.95 -7.34 9.87
N VAL A 204 16.98 -7.01 11.16
CA VAL A 204 17.83 -7.67 12.17
C VAL A 204 16.97 -8.44 13.16
N SER A 205 17.34 -9.70 13.45
CA SER A 205 16.71 -10.51 14.49
C SER A 205 17.23 -10.19 15.89
N ASP A 206 16.52 -10.68 16.90
CA ASP A 206 17.07 -10.85 18.24
C ASP A 206 18.29 -11.78 18.26
N VAL A 207 18.99 -11.77 19.40
CA VAL A 207 20.21 -12.56 19.62
C VAL A 207 19.88 -14.06 19.65
N LEU A 208 20.56 -14.82 18.80
CA LEU A 208 20.41 -16.25 18.66
C LEU A 208 21.21 -17.02 19.72
N THR A 209 21.03 -18.34 19.76
CA THR A 209 21.64 -19.23 20.75
C THR A 209 23.17 -19.12 20.81
N THR A 210 23.85 -18.93 19.67
CA THR A 210 25.31 -18.76 19.65
C THR A 210 25.81 -17.34 19.99
N GLY A 211 24.90 -16.39 20.22
CA GLY A 211 25.22 -14.97 20.41
C GLY A 211 25.36 -14.17 19.11
N ARG A 212 25.10 -14.79 17.95
CA ARG A 212 24.96 -14.11 16.65
C ARG A 212 23.56 -13.52 16.49
N ILE A 213 23.38 -12.71 15.45
CA ILE A 213 22.09 -12.23 14.93
C ILE A 213 21.94 -12.71 13.49
N MET A 214 20.69 -12.79 13.02
CA MET A 214 20.36 -12.80 11.61
C MET A 214 20.20 -11.35 11.15
N ALA A 215 20.90 -10.96 10.09
CA ALA A 215 20.73 -9.69 9.42
C ALA A 215 20.35 -9.95 7.96
N LYS A 216 19.31 -9.27 7.48
CA LYS A 216 18.78 -9.38 6.12
C LYS A 216 18.74 -8.00 5.46
N THR A 217 19.34 -7.92 4.29
CA THR A 217 19.37 -6.73 3.42
C THR A 217 18.07 -6.70 2.61
N GLU A 218 17.10 -5.86 3.00
CA GLU A 218 15.74 -5.86 2.42
C GLU A 218 15.69 -5.36 0.98
N ASP A 219 16.53 -4.39 0.61
CA ASP A 219 16.69 -3.86 -0.75
C ASP A 219 17.13 -4.93 -1.76
N LEU A 220 17.79 -5.98 -1.30
CA LEU A 220 18.24 -7.11 -2.13
C LEU A 220 17.31 -8.33 -2.04
N CYS A 221 16.33 -8.34 -1.14
CA CYS A 221 15.44 -9.47 -1.00
C CYS A 221 14.40 -9.48 -2.11
N LEU A 222 14.31 -10.60 -2.82
CA LEU A 222 13.32 -10.79 -3.89
C LEU A 222 11.97 -11.35 -3.39
N HIS A 223 11.80 -11.52 -2.08
CA HIS A 223 10.64 -12.19 -1.48
C HIS A 223 10.33 -13.58 -2.08
N CYS A 224 11.36 -14.24 -2.63
CA CYS A 224 11.24 -15.52 -3.34
C CYS A 224 10.99 -16.74 -2.43
N GLY A 225 10.87 -16.58 -1.10
CA GLY A 225 10.53 -17.64 -0.14
C GLY A 225 11.37 -18.93 -0.12
N LEU A 226 12.45 -19.01 -0.90
CA LEU A 226 13.38 -20.14 -0.90
C LEU A 226 13.97 -20.38 0.50
N CYS A 227 14.23 -19.31 1.26
CA CYS A 227 14.69 -19.40 2.64
C CYS A 227 13.70 -20.11 3.57
N ALA A 228 12.39 -19.88 3.38
CA ALA A 228 11.32 -20.51 4.15
C ALA A 228 11.17 -21.99 3.76
N GLU A 229 11.12 -22.30 2.47
CA GLU A 229 11.02 -23.68 1.98
C GLU A 229 12.24 -24.54 2.38
N ARG A 230 13.43 -23.93 2.44
CA ARG A 230 14.66 -24.64 2.83
C ARG A 230 14.83 -24.78 4.35
N CYS A 231 14.13 -23.96 5.15
CA CYS A 231 14.32 -23.93 6.59
C CYS A 231 13.79 -25.20 7.26
N PRO A 232 14.64 -26.01 7.93
CA PRO A 232 14.20 -27.28 8.53
C PRO A 232 13.33 -27.10 9.79
N THR A 233 13.33 -25.90 10.39
CA THR A 233 12.62 -25.60 11.64
C THR A 233 11.47 -24.62 11.46
N ASN A 234 11.20 -24.17 10.23
CA ASN A 234 10.26 -23.10 9.92
C ASN A 234 10.57 -21.79 10.71
N ALA A 235 11.85 -21.53 10.99
CA ALA A 235 12.28 -20.24 11.50
C ALA A 235 12.06 -19.12 10.48
N TRP A 236 12.11 -19.45 9.18
CA TRP A 236 11.63 -18.58 8.11
C TRP A 236 10.22 -19.00 7.69
N ASP A 237 9.34 -18.03 7.58
CA ASP A 237 7.95 -18.19 7.15
C ASP A 237 7.60 -17.11 6.13
N MET A 238 6.77 -17.45 5.14
CA MET A 238 6.20 -16.49 4.20
C MET A 238 4.79 -16.18 4.69
N ARG A 239 4.51 -14.91 4.97
CA ARG A 239 3.20 -14.51 5.48
C ARG A 239 2.53 -13.52 4.57
N LYS A 240 1.28 -13.78 4.23
CA LYS A 240 0.47 -12.85 3.46
C LYS A 240 -0.03 -11.75 4.38
N TYR A 241 0.27 -10.51 4.01
CA TYR A 241 -0.22 -9.31 4.67
C TYR A 241 -1.55 -8.89 4.04
N LEU A 242 -2.55 -8.68 4.87
CA LEU A 242 -3.79 -8.02 4.49
C LEU A 242 -3.88 -6.69 5.23
N PHE A 243 -4.17 -5.62 4.48
CA PHE A 243 -4.53 -4.34 5.04
C PHE A 243 -5.97 -4.04 4.65
N ASP A 244 -6.87 -4.01 5.63
CA ASP A 244 -8.23 -3.54 5.45
C ASP A 244 -8.44 -2.26 6.26
N THR A 245 -8.74 -1.17 5.56
CA THR A 245 -9.06 0.11 6.17
C THR A 245 -10.26 -0.03 7.10
N ALA A 246 -10.29 0.74 8.19
CA ALA A 246 -11.48 0.84 9.02
C ALA A 246 -12.70 1.24 8.19
N LYS A 247 -13.77 0.45 8.27
CA LYS A 247 -15.04 0.71 7.57
C LYS A 247 -16.15 0.99 8.58
N ALA A 248 -17.17 1.72 8.13
CA ALA A 248 -18.37 1.99 8.91
C ALA A 248 -19.28 0.75 9.09
N VAL A 249 -19.03 -0.32 8.34
CA VAL A 249 -19.78 -1.57 8.31
C VAL A 249 -18.78 -2.73 8.30
N ASP A 250 -19.06 -3.77 9.08
CA ASP A 250 -18.34 -5.06 9.08
C ASP A 250 -18.56 -5.84 7.76
#